data_AF-A0AAN9GUA7-F1
#
_entry.id   AF-A0AAN9GUA7-F1
#
_cell.length_a   1.000
_cell.length_b   1.000
_cell.length_c   1.000
_cell.angle_alpha   90.00
_cell.angle_beta   90.00
_cell.angle_gamma   90.00
#
_symmetry.space_group_name_H-M   'P 1'
#
loop_
_entity.id
_entity.type
_entity.pdbx_description
1 polymer ?
#
loop_
_entity_poly.entity_id
_entity_poly.type
_entity_poly.pdbx_seq_one_letter_code
_entity_poly.pdbx_strand_id
1 'polypeptide(L)'
;MSLTSSFATPLLLLLCFVLFSVTVAEECEVCEEFLGRLYNSLVIRHTELSPELVEDGLIRACTETTGKENRLCYYLGASSDAAAKVTERAVLDWSRDALSKMRVLDLKRVLASWGEECRACLEKSEFIDLIQEMAPKHSTAQHRTHTEEF
;
A
#
# COMPACT_ATOMS: atom_id res chain seq x y z
N MET A 1 -10.26 -33.41 -51.39
CA MET A 1 -10.88 -34.03 -50.19
C MET A 1 -10.24 -33.41 -48.97
N SER A 2 -10.78 -32.29 -48.46
CA SER A 2 -10.47 -31.81 -47.10
C SER A 2 -11.69 -31.06 -46.60
N LEU A 3 -12.70 -31.83 -46.19
CA LEU A 3 -13.83 -31.32 -45.42
C LEU A 3 -13.31 -31.05 -44.01
N THR A 4 -12.64 -29.93 -43.77
CA THR A 4 -12.39 -29.48 -42.40
C THR A 4 -13.61 -28.69 -41.96
N SER A 5 -14.41 -29.33 -41.13
CA SER A 5 -15.68 -28.86 -40.60
C SER A 5 -15.56 -27.45 -40.00
N SER A 6 -16.29 -26.49 -40.59
CA SER A 6 -16.38 -25.09 -40.13
C SER A 6 -17.00 -24.93 -38.72
N PHE A 7 -17.43 -26.02 -38.09
CA PHE A 7 -17.99 -26.06 -36.73
C PHE A 7 -16.97 -26.43 -35.67
N ALA A 8 -15.79 -26.95 -36.04
CA ALA A 8 -14.76 -27.34 -35.09
C ALA A 8 -13.97 -26.13 -34.55
N THR A 9 -13.89 -25.03 -35.29
CA THR A 9 -13.15 -23.82 -34.88
C THR A 9 -13.81 -23.03 -33.75
N PRO A 10 -15.13 -22.74 -33.71
CA PRO A 10 -15.73 -22.06 -32.56
C PRO A 10 -15.74 -22.96 -31.32
N LEU A 11 -15.89 -24.27 -31.49
CA LEU A 11 -15.83 -25.23 -30.38
C LEU A 11 -14.41 -25.34 -29.82
N LEU A 12 -13.39 -25.32 -30.67
CA LEU A 12 -11.99 -25.30 -30.26
C LEU A 12 -11.62 -23.97 -29.60
N LEU A 13 -12.12 -22.83 -30.09
CA LEU A 13 -11.92 -21.52 -29.47
C LEU A 13 -12.64 -21.41 -28.12
N LEU A 14 -13.86 -21.93 -28.00
CA LEU A 14 -14.58 -22.04 -26.72
C LEU A 14 -13.84 -22.96 -25.75
N LEU A 15 -13.35 -24.12 -26.21
CA LEU A 15 -12.54 -25.02 -25.40
C LEU A 15 -11.23 -24.35 -24.97
N CYS A 16 -10.55 -23.63 -25.85
CA CYS A 16 -9.36 -22.84 -25.50
C CYS A 16 -9.68 -21.72 -24.50
N PHE A 17 -10.81 -21.03 -24.64
CA PHE A 17 -11.24 -19.99 -23.71
C PHE A 17 -11.58 -20.57 -22.33
N VAL A 18 -12.28 -21.71 -22.28
CA VAL A 18 -12.59 -22.44 -21.04
C VAL A 18 -11.33 -22.96 -20.38
N LEU A 19 -10.38 -23.53 -21.14
CA LEU A 19 -9.09 -23.99 -20.62
C LEU A 19 -8.25 -22.83 -20.09
N PHE A 20 -8.24 -21.68 -20.78
CA PHE A 20 -7.53 -20.48 -20.35
C PHE A 20 -8.09 -19.92 -19.03
N SER A 21 -9.42 -19.88 -18.89
CA SER A 21 -10.07 -19.48 -17.63
C SER A 21 -9.73 -20.42 -16.46
N VAL A 22 -9.61 -21.73 -16.73
CA VAL A 22 -9.27 -22.73 -15.70
C VAL A 22 -7.84 -22.55 -15.18
N THR A 23 -6.89 -22.14 -16.02
CA THR A 23 -5.48 -21.99 -15.60
C THR A 23 -5.20 -20.79 -14.69
N VAL A 24 -6.06 -19.76 -14.69
CA VAL A 24 -5.87 -18.56 -13.86
C VAL A 24 -6.30 -18.78 -12.40
N ALA A 25 -7.17 -19.76 -12.14
CA ALA A 25 -7.76 -19.95 -10.82
C ALA A 25 -6.78 -20.53 -9.77
N GLU A 26 -5.77 -21.29 -10.18
CA GLU A 26 -4.90 -22.00 -9.22
C GLU A 26 -3.83 -21.12 -8.55
N GLU A 27 -3.55 -19.93 -9.09
CA GLU A 27 -2.53 -19.02 -8.54
C GLU A 27 -3.09 -18.02 -7.52
N CYS A 28 -4.42 -17.88 -7.43
CA CYS A 28 -5.08 -16.90 -6.57
C CYS A 28 -5.75 -17.50 -5.32
N GLU A 29 -5.77 -18.84 -5.15
CA GLU A 29 -6.48 -19.54 -4.07
C GLU A 29 -6.14 -18.96 -2.68
N VAL A 30 -4.85 -18.78 -2.37
CA VAL A 30 -4.40 -18.27 -1.07
C VAL A 30 -4.74 -16.78 -0.89
N CYS A 31 -4.56 -15.98 -1.94
CA CYS A 31 -4.75 -14.52 -1.88
C CYS A 31 -6.22 -14.15 -1.71
N GLU A 32 -7.11 -14.71 -2.53
CA GLU A 32 -8.53 -14.40 -2.47
C GLU A 32 -9.19 -14.93 -1.22
N GLU A 33 -8.82 -16.13 -0.79
CA GLU A 33 -9.38 -16.72 0.43
C GLU A 33 -8.98 -15.90 1.67
N PHE A 34 -7.70 -15.57 1.81
CA PHE A 34 -7.20 -14.79 2.94
C PHE A 34 -7.78 -13.36 2.96
N LEU A 35 -7.65 -12.63 1.85
CA LEU A 35 -8.12 -11.23 1.77
C LEU A 35 -9.64 -11.13 1.83
N GLY A 36 -10.36 -12.10 1.26
CA GLY A 36 -11.82 -12.17 1.35
C GLY A 36 -12.30 -12.37 2.79
N ARG A 37 -11.66 -13.28 3.55
CA ARG A 37 -11.94 -13.48 4.98
C ARG A 37 -11.64 -12.23 5.80
N LEU A 38 -10.50 -11.58 5.55
CA LEU A 38 -10.11 -10.35 6.22
C LEU A 38 -11.11 -9.22 5.96
N TYR A 39 -11.45 -8.96 4.68
CA TYR A 39 -12.40 -7.93 4.29
C TYR A 39 -13.75 -8.13 4.96
N ASN A 40 -14.30 -9.35 4.88
CA ASN A 40 -15.58 -9.69 5.53
C ASN A 40 -15.52 -9.46 7.05
N SER A 41 -14.41 -9.82 7.69
CA SER A 41 -14.24 -9.58 9.13
C SER A 41 -14.24 -8.09 9.50
N LEU A 42 -13.74 -7.22 8.60
CA LEU A 42 -13.66 -5.78 8.81
C LEU A 42 -15.01 -5.11 8.56
N VAL A 43 -15.68 -5.40 7.45
CA VAL A 43 -16.96 -4.77 7.08
C VAL A 43 -18.12 -5.18 8.00
N ILE A 44 -18.04 -6.35 8.65
CA ILE A 44 -19.02 -6.75 9.67
C ILE A 44 -18.92 -5.85 10.91
N ARG A 45 -17.72 -5.33 11.22
CA ARG A 45 -17.46 -4.52 12.41
C ARG A 45 -17.47 -3.01 12.14
N HIS A 46 -17.18 -2.59 10.92
CA HIS A 46 -17.01 -1.19 10.55
C HIS A 46 -17.77 -0.88 9.26
N THR A 47 -18.62 0.16 9.30
CA THR A 47 -19.35 0.66 8.12
C THR A 47 -18.46 1.43 7.15
N GLU A 48 -17.38 2.04 7.65
CA GLU A 48 -16.37 2.74 6.84
C GLU A 48 -14.99 2.14 7.13
N LEU A 49 -14.25 1.81 6.07
CA LEU A 49 -12.90 1.26 6.17
C LEU A 49 -11.89 2.40 5.98
N SER A 50 -11.22 2.82 7.05
CA SER A 50 -10.03 3.66 6.96
C SER A 50 -8.81 2.81 6.67
N PRO A 51 -7.76 3.33 6.01
CA PRO A 51 -6.54 2.58 5.77
C PRO A 51 -5.85 2.19 7.08
N GLU A 52 -5.93 3.00 8.14
CA GLU A 52 -5.41 2.62 9.47
C GLU A 52 -6.09 1.36 10.02
N LEU A 53 -7.41 1.24 9.85
CA LEU A 53 -8.18 0.06 10.27
C LEU A 53 -7.85 -1.18 9.42
N VAL A 54 -7.69 -0.99 8.12
CA VAL A 54 -7.31 -2.08 7.20
C VAL A 54 -5.91 -2.58 7.51
N GLU A 55 -4.99 -1.66 7.80
CA GLU A 55 -3.59 -1.92 8.12
C GLU A 55 -3.45 -2.68 9.45
N ASP A 56 -4.09 -2.20 10.52
CA ASP A 56 -4.11 -2.89 11.81
C ASP A 56 -4.81 -4.26 11.72
N GLY A 57 -5.91 -4.35 10.96
CA GLY A 57 -6.58 -5.61 10.68
C GLY A 57 -5.69 -6.61 9.94
N LEU A 58 -4.95 -6.15 8.93
CA LEU A 58 -4.03 -6.96 8.15
C LEU A 58 -2.85 -7.45 9.00
N ILE A 59 -2.24 -6.58 9.80
CA ILE A 59 -1.14 -6.98 10.72
C ILE A 59 -1.63 -8.06 11.69
N ARG A 60 -2.79 -7.85 12.34
CA ARG A 60 -3.33 -8.83 13.29
C ARG A 60 -3.59 -10.18 12.63
N ALA A 61 -4.24 -10.19 11.47
CA ALA A 61 -4.48 -11.42 10.73
C ALA A 61 -3.15 -12.13 10.40
N CYS A 62 -2.15 -11.37 9.93
CA CYS A 62 -0.85 -11.91 9.59
C CYS A 62 -0.08 -12.49 10.78
N THR A 63 -0.23 -11.93 11.99
CA THR A 63 0.43 -12.47 13.21
C THR A 63 -0.08 -13.85 13.63
N GLU A 64 -1.30 -14.22 13.24
CA GLU A 64 -1.92 -15.49 13.59
C GLU A 64 -1.71 -16.58 12.51
N THR A 65 -1.27 -16.18 11.32
CA THR A 65 -1.16 -17.09 10.17
C THR A 65 0.16 -17.86 10.13
N THR A 66 0.14 -19.04 9.50
CA THR A 66 1.34 -19.85 9.23
C THR A 66 1.29 -20.41 7.80
N GLY A 67 2.38 -21.01 7.33
CA GLY A 67 2.39 -21.68 6.02
C GLY A 67 2.21 -20.72 4.83
N LYS A 68 1.24 -21.03 3.95
CA LYS A 68 1.01 -20.28 2.70
C LYS A 68 0.57 -18.83 2.94
N GLU A 69 -0.29 -18.60 3.94
CA GLU A 69 -0.77 -17.25 4.31
C GLU A 69 0.35 -16.41 4.95
N ASN A 70 1.21 -17.01 5.78
CA ASN A 70 2.37 -16.27 6.33
C ASN A 70 3.34 -15.83 5.22
N ARG A 71 3.52 -16.65 4.18
CA ARG A 71 4.31 -16.27 3.00
C ARG A 71 3.66 -15.14 2.21
N LEU A 72 2.32 -15.12 2.10
CA LEU A 72 1.59 -14.00 1.55
C LEU A 72 1.81 -12.72 2.37
N CYS A 73 1.71 -12.81 3.70
CA CYS A 73 1.96 -11.69 4.62
C CYS A 73 3.37 -11.09 4.51
N TYR A 74 4.37 -11.94 4.25
CA TYR A 74 5.72 -11.48 3.93
C TYR A 74 5.76 -10.63 2.65
N TYR A 75 5.12 -11.07 1.57
CA TYR A 75 5.05 -10.31 0.32
C TYR A 75 4.20 -9.05 0.42
N LEU A 76 3.18 -9.05 1.28
CA LEU A 76 2.36 -7.88 1.58
C LEU A 76 3.06 -6.88 2.52
N GLY A 77 4.21 -7.22 3.11
CA GLY A 77 4.87 -6.33 4.07
C GLY A 77 4.07 -6.16 5.37
N ALA A 78 3.33 -7.18 5.79
CA ALA A 78 2.50 -7.19 6.99
C ALA A 78 3.04 -8.12 8.09
N SER A 79 4.12 -8.87 7.81
CA SER A 79 4.84 -9.66 8.81
C SER A 79 6.00 -8.88 9.43
N SER A 80 6.39 -9.23 10.65
CA SER A 80 7.47 -8.54 11.39
C SER A 80 8.86 -8.70 10.78
N ASP A 81 9.04 -9.68 9.90
CA ASP A 81 10.29 -10.02 9.21
C ASP A 81 10.34 -9.50 7.76
N ALA A 82 9.28 -8.85 7.27
CA ALA A 82 9.26 -8.29 5.92
C ALA A 82 10.21 -7.09 5.80
N ALA A 83 11.01 -7.06 4.72
CA ALA A 83 12.05 -6.06 4.51
C ALA A 83 11.52 -4.65 4.19
N ALA A 84 10.32 -4.56 3.65
CA ALA A 84 9.59 -3.32 3.44
C ALA A 84 8.18 -3.51 3.98
N LYS A 85 7.83 -2.74 5.02
CA LYS A 85 6.52 -2.80 5.63
C LYS A 85 5.60 -1.87 4.84
N VAL A 86 4.69 -2.44 4.02
CA VAL A 86 3.63 -1.66 3.34
C VAL A 86 2.73 -0.98 4.39
N THR A 87 2.67 -1.60 5.57
CA THR A 87 2.02 -1.12 6.80
C THR A 87 2.94 -0.26 7.67
N GLU A 88 3.95 0.35 7.07
CA GLU A 88 4.68 1.44 7.67
C GLU A 88 4.37 2.62 6.78
N ARG A 89 3.28 3.31 7.12
CA ARG A 89 3.24 4.76 6.94
C ARG A 89 4.65 5.24 7.25
N ALA A 90 5.36 5.74 6.24
CA ALA A 90 6.72 6.22 6.42
C ALA A 90 6.63 7.36 7.43
N VAL A 91 6.76 7.02 8.71
CA VAL A 91 6.95 7.96 9.80
C VAL A 91 8.36 8.43 9.57
N LEU A 92 8.50 9.36 8.63
CA LEU A 92 9.73 10.09 8.42
C LEU A 92 10.07 10.66 9.79
N ASP A 93 11.20 10.22 10.33
CA ASP A 93 11.66 10.68 11.62
C ASP A 93 11.96 12.18 11.51
N TRP A 94 11.05 13.00 12.03
CA TRP A 94 11.18 14.44 12.12
C TRP A 94 12.00 14.86 13.36
N SER A 95 12.74 13.94 13.98
CA SER A 95 13.70 14.26 15.03
C SER A 95 14.76 15.24 14.52
N ARG A 96 15.25 16.09 15.43
CA ARG A 96 16.35 17.01 15.13
C ARG A 96 17.60 16.24 14.67
N ASP A 97 17.81 15.04 15.20
CA ASP A 97 18.96 14.20 14.86
C ASP A 97 18.90 13.64 13.43
N ALA A 98 17.72 13.26 12.94
CA ALA A 98 17.53 12.87 11.55
C ALA A 98 17.61 14.08 10.61
N LEU A 99 16.92 15.17 10.93
CA LEU A 99 16.89 16.39 10.13
C LEU A 99 18.26 17.08 10.04
N SER A 100 19.06 17.03 11.09
CA SER A 100 20.42 17.57 11.10
C SER A 100 21.37 16.82 10.14
N LYS A 101 21.06 15.58 9.75
CA LYS A 101 21.83 14.81 8.75
C LYS A 101 21.45 15.15 7.31
N MET A 102 20.27 15.73 7.08
CA MET A 102 19.80 16.13 5.75
C MET A 102 20.51 17.40 5.26
N ARG A 103 20.60 17.60 3.94
CA ARG A 103 21.11 18.87 3.39
C ARG A 103 19.99 19.90 3.37
N VAL A 104 20.35 21.19 3.40
CA VAL A 104 19.39 22.29 3.33
C VAL A 104 18.48 22.20 2.10
N LEU A 105 18.98 21.70 0.97
CA LEU A 105 18.16 21.48 -0.23
C LEU A 105 17.07 20.42 -0.02
N ASP A 106 17.39 19.37 0.73
CA ASP A 106 16.43 18.30 1.02
C ASP A 106 15.38 18.80 2.04
N LEU A 107 15.79 19.60 3.04
CA LEU A 107 14.87 20.27 3.97
C LEU A 107 13.91 21.24 3.25
N LYS A 108 14.43 22.04 2.31
CA LYS A 108 13.60 22.93 1.48
C LYS A 108 12.61 22.16 0.60
N ARG A 109 13.00 20.99 0.08
CA ARG A 109 12.11 20.12 -0.70
C ARG A 109 10.95 19.59 0.13
N VAL A 110 11.22 19.19 1.39
CA VAL A 110 10.17 18.76 2.33
C VAL A 110 9.14 19.88 2.53
N LEU A 111 9.59 21.09 2.89
CA LEU A 111 8.70 22.24 3.06
C LEU A 111 7.90 22.56 1.80
N ALA A 112 8.57 22.58 0.63
CA ALA A 112 7.90 22.82 -0.64
C ALA A 112 6.84 21.76 -0.97
N SER A 113 7.08 20.50 -0.62
CA SER A 113 6.10 19.42 -0.80
C SER A 113 4.85 19.59 0.07
N TRP A 114 4.96 20.30 1.18
CA TRP A 114 3.85 20.68 2.05
C TRP A 114 3.20 22.02 1.67
N GLY A 115 3.72 22.69 0.64
CA GLY A 115 3.32 24.06 0.29
C GLY A 115 3.79 25.10 1.30
N GLU A 116 4.73 24.76 2.18
CA GLU A 116 5.30 25.64 3.18
C GLU A 116 6.52 26.39 2.63
N GLU A 117 6.63 27.66 2.98
CA GLU A 117 7.75 28.50 2.57
C GLU A 117 8.39 29.14 3.81
N CYS A 118 9.69 28.91 4.01
CA CYS A 118 10.41 29.66 5.03
C CYS A 118 10.92 31.01 4.48
N ARG A 119 10.23 32.09 4.86
CA ARG A 119 10.58 33.46 4.43
C ARG A 119 11.75 34.09 5.17
N ALA A 120 12.11 33.59 6.35
CA ALA A 120 13.12 34.20 7.22
C ALA A 120 14.23 33.25 7.70
N CYS A 121 14.30 32.02 7.18
CA CYS A 121 15.36 31.08 7.58
C CYS A 121 16.71 31.47 6.97
N LEU A 122 17.67 31.83 7.81
CA LEU A 122 19.06 32.11 7.46
C LEU A 122 19.97 30.91 7.78
N GLU A 123 19.65 30.15 8.81
CA GLU A 123 20.41 29.01 9.30
C GLU A 123 19.68 27.68 9.10
N LYS A 124 20.45 26.59 9.00
CA LYS A 124 19.90 25.23 8.82
C LYS A 124 18.97 24.82 9.98
N SER A 125 19.27 25.24 11.21
CA SER A 125 18.45 25.03 12.40
C SER A 125 17.04 25.59 12.23
N GLU A 126 16.88 26.77 11.64
CA GLU A 126 15.57 27.41 11.45
C GLU A 126 14.67 26.62 10.48
N PHE A 127 15.26 26.00 9.45
CA PHE A 127 14.53 25.08 8.57
C PHE A 127 14.10 23.81 9.32
N ILE A 128 14.95 23.30 10.22
CA ILE A 128 14.64 22.13 11.05
C ILE A 128 13.49 22.46 12.00
N ASP A 129 13.54 23.62 12.66
CA ASP A 129 12.52 24.07 13.61
C ASP A 129 11.15 24.22 12.94
N LEU A 130 11.11 24.83 11.75
CA LEU A 130 9.89 24.94 10.96
C LEU A 130 9.34 23.57 10.54
N ILE A 131 10.20 22.64 10.13
CA ILE A 131 9.76 21.28 9.78
C ILE A 131 9.16 20.58 11.00
N GLN A 132 9.77 20.70 12.19
CA GLN A 132 9.24 20.10 13.41
C GLN A 132 7.88 20.71 13.82
N GLU A 133 7.69 22.01 13.59
CA GLU A 133 6.42 22.69 13.87
C GLU A 133 5.30 22.28 12.89
N MET A 134 5.65 22.09 11.61
CA MET A 134 4.68 21.84 10.55
C MET A 134 4.39 20.35 10.32
N ALA A 135 5.34 19.46 10.62
CA ALA A 135 5.20 18.01 10.50
C ALA A 135 3.91 17.42 11.10
N PRO A 136 3.47 17.74 12.35
CA PRO A 136 2.24 17.17 12.90
C PRO A 136 0.97 17.65 12.18
N LYS A 137 0.99 18.85 11.58
CA LYS A 137 -0.13 19.41 10.82
C LYS A 137 -0.29 18.71 9.47
N HIS A 138 0.82 18.36 8.84
CA HIS A 138 0.83 17.70 7.53
C HIS A 138 0.77 16.17 7.60
N SER A 139 1.24 15.56 8.69
CA SER A 139 1.12 14.10 8.91
C SER A 139 -0.34 13.64 9.09
N THR A 140 -1.22 14.53 9.54
CA THR A 140 -2.66 14.28 9.67
C THR A 140 -3.43 14.68 8.40
N ALA A 141 -2.95 15.67 7.64
CA ALA A 141 -3.60 16.15 6.40
C ALA A 141 -3.29 15.32 5.15
N GLN A 142 -2.17 14.58 5.10
CA GLN A 142 -1.78 13.73 3.96
C GLN A 142 -2.74 12.55 3.70
N HIS A 143 -3.78 12.42 4.52
CA HIS A 143 -4.86 11.47 4.36
C HIS A 143 -5.93 11.90 3.33
N ARG A 144 -5.88 13.13 2.81
CA ARG A 144 -6.86 13.65 1.83
C ARG A 144 -6.34 13.83 0.41
N THR A 145 -5.05 13.67 0.14
CA THR A 145 -4.48 13.93 -1.19
C THR A 145 -4.32 12.67 -2.03
N HIS A 146 -5.38 11.87 -2.16
CA HIS A 146 -5.53 10.92 -3.28
C HIS A 146 -7.00 10.59 -3.63
N THR A 147 -7.95 11.41 -3.17
CA THR A 147 -9.35 11.36 -3.59
C THR A 147 -9.77 12.75 -4.05
N GLU A 148 -9.12 13.24 -5.11
CA GLU A 148 -9.65 14.28 -6.01
C GLU A 148 -8.62 14.50 -7.13
N GLU A 149 -8.59 13.56 -8.09
CA GLU A 149 -8.30 13.89 -9.49
C GLU A 149 -8.84 12.77 -10.39
N PHE A 150 -9.95 13.12 -11.07
CA PHE A 150 -10.73 12.44 -12.10
C PHE A 150 -11.67 11.27 -11.72
#